data_AF-A0A2K4MIY6-F1
#
_entry.id   AF-A0A2K4MIY6-F1
#
_cell.length_a   1.000
_cell.length_b   1.000
_cell.length_c   1.000
_cell.angle_alpha   90.00
_cell.angle_beta   90.00
_cell.angle_gamma   90.00
#
_symmetry.space_group_name_H-M   'P 1'
#
loop_
_entity.id
_entity.type
_entity.pdbx_description
1 polymer ?
#
loop_
_entity_poly.entity_id
_entity_poly.type
_entity_poly.pdbx_seq_one_letter_code
_entity_poly.pdbx_strand_id
1 'polypeptide(L)'
;MIILRMRMKKNHFQIMLILCFIAYIAFPRIFNSLMNEFPIKFISTTIEVKKQLHDQNQVTIDNMGQLGSSFGGLNTFLTAISLFILGVSLIYQTWQYSEQQKANNIRDVENNFFKLVDHIRNTVHSIDITQPNGNKFYGSEAFSKMVDAMRLVDREIRKKSPSGYKSSIEKKITEYRKKNQPCQGTYRLLTSLDKALKKLKLEDSQRQSLFINCHKISFLTVYFKYEHDLAHYFRLIYRTIYYIDSKEINYEIKLELISLLRASLSASELILFFYNVLSPSGLKFVKFAEKYAFFDNLDPDDLMASDHKKLLPEEAFSTDLAMKKFNELNSIKNKILNYRHDMGG
;
A
#
# COMPACT_ATOMS: atom_id res chain seq x y z
N MET A 1 10.12 32.57 11.08
CA MET A 1 11.39 31.83 10.91
C MET A 1 11.37 30.40 11.45
N ILE A 2 10.77 30.13 12.61
CA ILE A 2 10.77 28.79 13.24
C ILE A 2 9.95 27.75 12.42
N ILE A 3 8.84 28.17 11.82
CA ILE A 3 7.96 27.28 11.03
C ILE A 3 8.58 26.87 9.68
N LEU A 4 9.35 27.76 9.03
CA LEU A 4 10.05 27.44 7.75
C LEU A 4 11.20 26.44 7.93
N ARG A 5 11.81 26.40 9.12
CA ARG A 5 12.94 25.49 9.41
C ARG A 5 12.51 24.03 9.48
N MET A 6 11.24 23.74 9.76
CA MET A 6 10.76 22.37 10.01
C MET A 6 10.46 21.55 8.74
N ARG A 7 10.48 22.13 7.54
CA ARG A 7 10.02 21.44 6.31
C ARG A 7 10.95 21.48 5.09
N MET A 8 12.07 22.19 5.16
CA MET A 8 13.05 22.24 4.06
C MET A 8 14.28 21.40 4.39
N LYS A 9 14.81 20.64 3.40
CA LYS A 9 16.14 20.03 3.54
C LYS A 9 17.14 21.13 3.93
N LYS A 10 18.00 20.84 4.91
CA LYS A 10 18.94 21.77 5.54
C LYS A 10 19.67 22.69 4.55
N ASN A 11 20.04 22.15 3.38
CA ASN A 11 20.76 22.88 2.32
C ASN A 11 19.91 23.95 1.62
N HIS A 12 18.63 23.68 1.32
CA HIS A 12 17.75 24.67 0.68
C HIS A 12 17.41 25.83 1.62
N PHE A 13 17.22 25.54 2.91
CA PHE A 13 16.99 26.56 3.92
C PHE A 13 18.21 27.47 4.13
N GLN A 14 19.42 26.90 4.13
CA GLN A 14 20.66 27.67 4.21
C GLN A 14 20.86 28.58 3.00
N ILE A 15 20.62 28.07 1.78
CA ILE A 15 20.71 28.88 0.56
C ILE A 15 19.69 30.02 0.58
N MET A 16 18.45 29.76 1.00
CA MET A 16 17.41 30.79 1.07
C MET A 16 17.74 31.88 2.10
N LEU A 17 18.29 31.50 3.26
CA LEU A 17 18.75 32.45 4.28
C LEU A 17 19.90 33.32 3.77
N ILE A 18 20.87 32.73 3.08
CA ILE A 18 22.01 33.44 2.49
C ILE A 18 21.51 34.45 1.44
N LEU A 19 20.59 34.04 0.57
CA LEU A 19 19.99 34.92 -0.44
C LEU A 19 19.20 36.07 0.19
N CYS A 20 18.37 35.79 1.21
CA CYS A 20 17.64 36.84 1.93
C CYS A 20 18.58 37.79 2.69
N PHE A 21 19.68 37.28 3.26
CA PHE A 21 20.66 38.09 3.97
C PHE A 21 21.44 39.01 3.02
N ILE A 22 21.86 38.49 1.86
CA ILE A 22 22.51 39.29 0.81
C ILE A 22 21.54 40.36 0.29
N ALA A 23 20.28 40.00 0.02
CA ALA A 23 19.25 40.95 -0.39
C ALA A 23 19.01 42.03 0.69
N TYR A 24 18.91 41.65 1.96
CA TYR A 24 18.69 42.58 3.08
C TYR A 24 19.83 43.61 3.25
N ILE A 25 21.08 43.21 3.00
CA ILE A 25 22.23 44.12 3.12
C ILE A 25 22.43 44.97 1.87
N ALA A 26 22.30 44.37 0.68
CA ALA A 26 22.57 45.06 -0.58
C ALA A 26 21.44 46.00 -1.00
N PHE A 27 20.18 45.61 -0.76
CA PHE A 27 19.01 46.32 -1.23
C PHE A 27 18.89 47.75 -0.67
N PRO A 28 19.01 48.01 0.65
CA PRO A 28 18.86 49.37 1.19
C PRO A 28 19.93 50.33 0.68
N ARG A 29 21.18 49.84 0.49
CA ARG A 29 22.29 50.66 -0.01
C ARG A 29 22.11 51.03 -1.48
N ILE A 30 21.78 50.03 -2.31
CA ILE A 30 21.55 50.24 -3.74
C ILE A 30 20.31 51.10 -3.95
N PHE A 31 19.21 50.79 -3.26
CA PHE A 31 17.95 51.53 -3.36
C PHE A 31 18.12 53.00 -2.93
N ASN A 32 18.81 53.26 -1.81
CA ASN A 32 19.03 54.63 -1.34
C ASN A 32 19.94 55.42 -2.29
N SER A 33 20.98 54.80 -2.86
CA SER A 33 21.82 55.43 -3.89
C SER A 33 21.02 55.77 -5.15
N LEU A 34 20.18 54.83 -5.62
CA LEU A 34 19.40 54.99 -6.85
C LEU A 34 18.27 56.02 -6.66
N MET A 35 17.56 56.00 -5.53
CA MET A 35 16.45 56.92 -5.24
C MET A 35 16.91 58.35 -4.94
N ASN A 36 18.15 58.56 -4.52
CA ASN A 36 18.68 59.91 -4.35
C ASN A 36 19.22 60.50 -5.67
N GLU A 37 19.90 59.69 -6.49
CA GLU A 37 20.52 60.20 -7.72
C GLU A 37 19.56 60.26 -8.91
N PHE A 38 18.65 59.28 -9.04
CA PHE A 38 17.76 59.17 -10.20
C PHE A 38 16.79 60.35 -10.34
N PRO A 39 16.03 60.79 -9.30
CA PRO A 39 15.07 61.88 -9.46
C PRO A 39 15.76 63.18 -9.81
N ILE A 40 16.91 63.47 -9.20
CA ILE A 40 17.67 64.70 -9.42
C ILE A 40 18.19 64.74 -10.85
N LYS A 41 18.83 63.66 -11.32
CA LYS A 41 19.40 63.56 -12.66
C LYS A 41 18.34 63.50 -13.76
N PHE A 42 17.20 62.86 -13.48
CA PHE A 42 16.07 62.80 -14.39
C PHE A 42 15.39 64.17 -14.54
N ILE A 43 15.13 64.86 -13.42
CA ILE A 43 14.52 66.20 -13.43
C ILE A 43 15.44 67.20 -14.14
N SER A 44 16.75 67.22 -13.84
CA SER A 44 17.69 68.15 -14.49
C SER A 44 17.74 67.94 -16.00
N THR A 45 17.86 66.70 -16.45
CA THR A 45 17.96 66.37 -17.88
C THR A 45 16.62 66.62 -18.61
N THR A 46 15.48 66.38 -17.95
CA THR A 46 14.16 66.66 -18.54
C THR A 46 13.91 68.16 -18.68
N ILE A 47 14.34 68.97 -17.69
CA ILE A 47 14.30 70.43 -17.77
C ILE A 47 15.19 70.93 -18.92
N GLU A 48 16.38 70.35 -19.10
CA GLU A 48 17.32 70.73 -20.15
C GLU A 48 16.81 70.38 -21.56
N VAL A 49 16.24 69.19 -21.74
CA VAL A 49 15.57 68.80 -22.99
C VAL A 49 14.35 69.68 -23.29
N LYS A 50 13.54 70.00 -22.27
CA LYS A 50 12.36 70.88 -22.43
C LYS A 50 12.75 72.32 -22.77
N LYS A 51 13.87 72.81 -22.22
CA LYS A 51 14.42 74.15 -22.53
C LYS A 51 14.87 74.24 -23.99
N GLN A 52 15.55 73.21 -24.50
CA GLN A 52 16.02 73.18 -25.89
C GLN A 52 14.90 72.97 -26.92
N LEU A 53 13.86 72.21 -26.56
CA LEU A 53 12.62 72.09 -27.36
C LEU A 53 11.91 73.44 -27.56
N HIS A 54 12.08 74.38 -26.62
CA HIS A 54 11.46 75.70 -26.69
C HIS A 54 12.25 76.69 -27.59
N ASP A 55 13.57 76.51 -27.72
CA ASP A 55 14.48 77.42 -28.43
C ASP A 55 14.61 77.17 -29.96
N GLN A 56 13.73 76.36 -30.58
CA GLN A 56 13.81 75.94 -32.00
C GLN A 56 15.17 75.34 -32.44
N ASN A 57 16.06 74.98 -31.50
CA ASN A 57 17.26 74.21 -31.81
C ASN A 57 16.92 72.72 -31.89
N GLN A 58 17.48 72.03 -32.89
CA GLN A 58 17.27 70.59 -33.07
C GLN A 58 17.60 69.87 -31.76
N VAL A 59 16.64 69.10 -31.23
CA VAL A 59 16.89 68.18 -30.11
C VAL A 59 18.02 67.24 -30.55
N THR A 60 19.20 67.41 -29.96
CA THR A 60 20.34 66.55 -30.24
C THR A 60 20.04 65.15 -29.74
N ILE A 61 20.30 64.13 -30.58
CA ILE A 61 20.17 62.70 -30.22
C ILE A 61 20.89 62.39 -28.90
N ASP A 62 21.95 63.14 -28.60
CA ASP A 62 22.74 63.05 -27.38
C ASP A 62 21.93 63.30 -26.09
N ASN A 63 21.00 64.26 -26.07
CA ASN A 63 20.22 64.57 -24.86
C ASN A 63 19.10 63.54 -24.63
N MET A 64 18.54 63.00 -25.71
CA MET A 64 17.66 61.82 -25.63
C MET A 64 18.45 60.58 -25.20
N GLY A 65 19.72 60.45 -25.61
CA GLY A 65 20.65 59.42 -25.15
C GLY A 65 21.03 59.54 -23.65
N GLN A 66 21.20 60.76 -23.14
CA GLN A 66 21.46 61.02 -21.72
C GLN A 66 20.24 60.77 -20.83
N LEU A 67 19.03 61.09 -21.31
CA LEU A 67 17.78 60.66 -20.68
C LEU A 67 17.67 59.14 -20.65
N GLY A 68 17.93 58.46 -21.77
CA GLY A 68 17.94 57.00 -21.85
C GLY A 68 18.97 56.35 -20.92
N SER A 69 20.17 56.92 -20.79
CA SER A 69 21.20 56.45 -19.86
C SER A 69 20.78 56.55 -18.39
N SER A 70 19.96 57.55 -18.05
CA SER A 70 19.43 57.71 -16.68
C SER A 70 18.45 56.59 -16.31
N PHE A 71 17.68 56.08 -17.27
CA PHE A 71 16.83 54.88 -17.07
C PHE A 71 17.61 53.56 -17.08
N GLY A 72 18.85 53.53 -17.60
CA GLY A 72 19.68 52.33 -17.65
C GLY A 72 19.92 51.71 -16.28
N GLY A 73 20.29 52.52 -15.27
CA GLY A 73 20.52 52.04 -13.90
C GLY A 73 19.27 51.47 -13.22
N LEU A 74 18.10 52.10 -13.45
CA LEU A 74 16.81 51.61 -12.97
C LEU A 74 16.43 50.28 -13.63
N ASN A 75 16.63 50.17 -14.95
CA ASN A 75 16.35 48.93 -15.68
C ASN A 75 17.22 47.77 -15.21
N THR A 76 18.52 48.00 -14.98
CA THR A 76 19.43 46.99 -14.41
C THR A 76 19.02 46.58 -12.99
N PHE A 77 18.58 47.52 -12.16
CA PHE A 77 18.08 47.24 -10.81
C PHE A 77 16.80 46.39 -10.83
N LEU A 78 15.81 46.75 -11.65
CA LEU A 78 14.57 45.98 -11.81
C LEU A 78 14.84 44.58 -12.39
N THR A 79 15.80 44.47 -13.31
CA THR A 79 16.26 43.18 -13.85
C THR A 79 16.90 42.32 -12.75
N ALA A 80 17.73 42.91 -11.88
CA ALA A 80 18.35 42.19 -10.77
C ALA A 80 17.31 41.68 -9.75
N ILE A 81 16.29 42.50 -9.42
CA ILE A 81 15.16 42.07 -8.58
C ILE A 81 14.40 40.93 -9.25
N SER A 82 14.12 41.05 -10.55
CA SER A 82 13.40 40.03 -11.31
C SER A 82 14.14 38.69 -11.30
N LEU A 83 15.47 38.71 -11.50
CA LEU A 83 16.32 37.52 -11.41
C LEU A 83 16.35 36.93 -9.99
N PHE A 84 16.37 37.77 -8.96
CA PHE A 84 16.31 37.32 -7.57
C PHE A 84 14.98 36.62 -7.25
N ILE A 85 13.85 37.23 -7.63
CA ILE A 85 12.51 36.64 -7.45
C ILE A 85 12.41 35.31 -8.21
N LEU A 86 12.90 35.27 -9.46
CA LEU A 86 12.92 34.04 -10.26
C LEU A 86 13.76 32.95 -9.58
N GLY A 87 14.94 33.27 -9.06
CA GLY A 87 15.79 32.34 -8.33
C GLY A 87 15.10 31.76 -7.09
N VAL A 88 14.44 32.61 -6.29
CA VAL A 88 13.64 32.17 -5.13
C VAL A 88 12.47 31.30 -5.57
N SER A 89 11.77 31.67 -6.65
CA SER A 89 10.66 30.90 -7.21
C SER A 89 11.10 29.51 -7.67
N LEU A 90 12.25 29.38 -8.33
CA LEU A 90 12.78 28.07 -8.77
C LEU A 90 13.15 27.17 -7.57
N ILE A 91 13.71 27.75 -6.51
CA ILE A 91 13.98 27.00 -5.26
C ILE A 91 12.67 26.51 -4.65
N TYR A 92 11.65 27.37 -4.59
CA TYR A 92 10.34 26.99 -4.09
C TYR A 92 9.68 25.89 -4.95
N GLN A 93 9.76 26.03 -6.28
CA GLN A 93 9.20 25.07 -7.24
C GLN A 93 9.90 23.70 -7.15
N THR A 94 11.23 23.66 -7.02
CA THR A 94 11.97 22.39 -6.87
C THR A 94 11.60 21.67 -5.58
N TRP A 95 11.37 22.41 -4.49
CA TRP A 95 10.84 21.85 -3.24
C TRP A 95 9.42 21.30 -3.44
N GLN A 96 8.52 22.10 -4.02
CA GLN A 96 7.14 21.69 -4.30
C GLN A 96 7.09 20.44 -5.20
N TYR A 97 7.91 20.41 -6.23
CA TYR A 97 8.05 19.27 -7.13
C TYR A 97 8.49 18.01 -6.40
N SER A 98 9.42 18.13 -5.44
CA SER A 98 9.88 16.98 -4.67
C SER A 98 8.80 16.38 -3.76
N GLU A 99 7.95 17.20 -3.14
CA GLU A 99 6.82 16.73 -2.35
C GLU A 99 5.71 16.17 -3.25
N GLN A 100 5.48 16.80 -4.40
CA GLN A 100 4.55 16.31 -5.41
C GLN A 100 4.97 14.95 -5.98
N GLN A 101 6.27 14.71 -6.18
CA GLN A 101 6.78 13.40 -6.61
C GLN A 101 6.46 12.29 -5.60
N LYS A 102 6.56 12.58 -4.29
CA LYS A 102 6.17 11.62 -3.24
C LYS A 102 4.66 11.34 -3.29
N ALA A 103 3.85 12.38 -3.40
CA ALA A 103 2.39 12.25 -3.49
C ALA A 103 1.97 11.49 -4.76
N ASN A 104 2.62 11.76 -5.89
CA ASN A 104 2.40 11.04 -7.14
C ASN A 104 2.80 9.57 -7.03
N ASN A 105 3.95 9.26 -6.42
CA ASN A 105 4.36 7.87 -6.19
C ASN A 105 3.34 7.10 -5.34
N ILE A 106 2.81 7.71 -4.27
CA ILE A 106 1.75 7.09 -3.45
C ILE A 106 0.50 6.85 -4.31
N ARG A 107 0.05 7.88 -5.05
CA ARG A 107 -1.10 7.76 -5.96
C ARG A 107 -0.91 6.67 -7.02
N ASP A 108 0.29 6.53 -7.57
CA ASP A 108 0.60 5.48 -8.56
C ASP A 108 0.56 4.08 -7.94
N VAL A 109 1.03 3.94 -6.69
CA VAL A 109 0.92 2.69 -5.93
C VAL A 109 -0.54 2.35 -5.67
N GLU A 110 -1.35 3.31 -5.24
CA GLU A 110 -2.80 3.14 -5.02
C GLU A 110 -3.52 2.74 -6.31
N ASN A 111 -3.26 3.43 -7.41
CA ASN A 111 -3.88 3.12 -8.71
C ASN A 111 -3.53 1.72 -9.19
N ASN A 112 -2.27 1.31 -9.06
CA ASN A 112 -1.84 -0.04 -9.42
C ASN A 112 -2.40 -1.09 -8.46
N PHE A 113 -2.53 -0.77 -7.18
CA PHE A 113 -3.20 -1.61 -6.20
C PHE A 113 -4.66 -1.87 -6.59
N PHE A 114 -5.45 -0.84 -6.89
CA PHE A 114 -6.85 -1.03 -7.26
C PHE A 114 -7.00 -1.85 -8.54
N LYS A 115 -6.12 -1.64 -9.55
CA LYS A 115 -6.07 -2.51 -10.74
C LYS A 115 -5.81 -3.98 -10.38
N LEU A 116 -4.88 -4.24 -9.46
CA LEU A 116 -4.59 -5.61 -9.00
C LEU A 116 -5.78 -6.22 -8.22
N VAL A 117 -6.48 -5.43 -7.41
CA VAL A 117 -7.72 -5.85 -6.73
C VAL A 117 -8.81 -6.17 -7.76
N ASP A 118 -8.98 -5.36 -8.79
CA ASP A 118 -9.94 -5.63 -9.86
C ASP A 118 -9.59 -6.91 -10.63
N HIS A 119 -8.30 -7.17 -10.89
CA HIS A 119 -7.87 -8.45 -11.44
C HIS A 119 -8.25 -9.64 -10.55
N ILE A 120 -8.06 -9.53 -9.23
CA ILE A 120 -8.48 -10.56 -8.26
C ILE A 120 -9.99 -10.79 -8.35
N ARG A 121 -10.79 -9.72 -8.34
CA ARG A 121 -12.26 -9.81 -8.45
C ARG A 121 -12.70 -10.46 -9.76
N ASN A 122 -12.08 -10.11 -10.87
CA ASN A 122 -12.38 -10.71 -12.17
C ASN A 122 -12.03 -12.20 -12.20
N THR A 123 -10.91 -12.60 -11.60
CA THR A 123 -10.56 -14.03 -11.43
C THR A 123 -11.62 -14.73 -10.58
N VAL A 124 -12.08 -14.15 -9.47
CA VAL A 124 -13.16 -14.73 -8.65
C VAL A 124 -14.43 -14.95 -9.48
N HIS A 125 -14.87 -13.96 -10.24
CA HIS A 125 -16.07 -14.10 -11.08
C HIS A 125 -15.95 -15.17 -12.17
N SER A 126 -14.73 -15.44 -12.65
CA SER A 126 -14.48 -16.51 -13.63
C SER A 126 -14.50 -17.92 -13.04
N ILE A 127 -14.42 -18.06 -11.70
CA ILE A 127 -14.43 -19.35 -11.03
C ILE A 127 -15.87 -19.84 -10.90
N ASP A 128 -16.12 -21.03 -11.44
CA ASP A 128 -17.41 -21.70 -11.35
C ASP A 128 -17.32 -23.11 -10.75
N ILE A 129 -18.43 -23.52 -10.13
CA ILE A 129 -18.64 -24.88 -9.69
C ILE A 129 -19.93 -25.39 -10.28
N THR A 130 -19.79 -26.39 -11.15
CA THR A 130 -20.92 -27.15 -11.65
C THR A 130 -21.24 -28.30 -10.70
N GLN A 131 -22.44 -28.25 -10.12
CA GLN A 131 -23.03 -29.35 -9.38
C GLN A 131 -23.59 -30.41 -10.32
N PRO A 132 -23.75 -31.65 -9.85
CA PRO A 132 -24.18 -32.78 -10.68
C PRO A 132 -25.67 -32.79 -10.99
N ASN A 133 -26.47 -32.05 -10.21
CA ASN A 133 -27.85 -31.72 -10.52
C ASN A 133 -27.96 -30.69 -11.67
N GLY A 134 -26.83 -30.21 -12.21
CA GLY A 134 -26.77 -29.21 -13.27
C GLY A 134 -26.63 -27.77 -12.78
N ASN A 135 -26.76 -27.50 -11.48
CA ASN A 135 -26.68 -26.14 -10.95
C ASN A 135 -25.25 -25.60 -11.03
N LYS A 136 -25.07 -24.38 -11.53
CA LYS A 136 -23.79 -23.69 -11.57
C LYS A 136 -23.75 -22.55 -10.55
N PHE A 137 -22.64 -22.47 -9.84
CA PHE A 137 -22.35 -21.43 -8.85
C PHE A 137 -21.13 -20.67 -9.31
N TYR A 138 -21.14 -19.35 -9.16
CA TYR A 138 -20.09 -18.45 -9.64
C TYR A 138 -19.57 -17.56 -8.51
N GLY A 139 -18.33 -17.05 -8.66
CA GLY A 139 -17.80 -16.04 -7.75
C GLY A 139 -17.78 -16.50 -6.30
N SER A 140 -18.12 -15.60 -5.37
CA SER A 140 -18.11 -15.88 -3.92
C SER A 140 -18.96 -17.10 -3.54
N GLU A 141 -20.07 -17.37 -4.26
CA GLU A 141 -20.88 -18.55 -3.97
C GLU A 141 -20.15 -19.86 -4.32
N ALA A 142 -19.35 -19.87 -5.38
CA ALA A 142 -18.48 -21.01 -5.70
C ALA A 142 -17.49 -21.27 -4.54
N PHE A 143 -16.82 -20.23 -4.03
CA PHE A 143 -15.92 -20.35 -2.87
C PHE A 143 -16.66 -20.87 -1.63
N SER A 144 -17.90 -20.42 -1.40
CA SER A 144 -18.74 -20.95 -0.31
C SER A 144 -18.99 -22.45 -0.46
N LYS A 145 -19.33 -22.94 -1.66
CA LYS A 145 -19.50 -24.38 -1.91
C LYS A 145 -18.19 -25.16 -1.73
N MET A 146 -17.04 -24.56 -2.03
CA MET A 146 -15.72 -25.18 -1.77
C MET A 146 -15.47 -25.35 -0.27
N VAL A 147 -15.73 -24.32 0.53
CA VAL A 147 -15.62 -24.40 2.00
C VAL A 147 -16.59 -25.43 2.58
N ASP A 148 -17.83 -25.48 2.08
CA ASP A 148 -18.79 -26.51 2.47
C ASP A 148 -18.28 -27.92 2.13
N ALA A 149 -17.68 -28.10 0.95
CA ALA A 149 -17.06 -29.37 0.57
C ALA A 149 -15.91 -29.74 1.51
N MET A 150 -15.05 -28.80 1.89
CA MET A 150 -14.01 -29.02 2.90
C MET A 150 -14.63 -29.48 4.22
N ARG A 151 -15.62 -28.74 4.75
CA ARG A 151 -16.28 -29.05 6.02
C ARG A 151 -16.94 -30.42 6.03
N LEU A 152 -17.48 -30.86 4.88
CA LEU A 152 -18.01 -32.21 4.73
C LEU A 152 -16.92 -33.28 4.76
N VAL A 153 -15.81 -33.09 4.05
CA VAL A 153 -14.68 -34.04 4.05
C VAL A 153 -14.14 -34.22 5.47
N ASP A 154 -13.91 -33.11 6.14
CA ASP A 154 -13.43 -33.06 7.51
C ASP A 154 -14.34 -33.81 8.47
N ARG A 155 -15.65 -33.55 8.40
CA ARG A 155 -16.66 -34.25 9.20
C ARG A 155 -16.68 -35.75 8.96
N GLU A 156 -16.61 -36.19 7.70
CA GLU A 156 -16.63 -37.61 7.35
C GLU A 156 -15.34 -38.34 7.77
N ILE A 157 -14.20 -37.66 7.74
CA ILE A 157 -12.96 -38.16 8.35
C ILE A 157 -13.18 -38.33 9.85
N ARG A 158 -13.59 -37.28 10.58
CA ARG A 158 -13.79 -37.34 12.05
C ARG A 158 -14.79 -38.43 12.47
N LYS A 159 -15.88 -38.65 11.74
CA LYS A 159 -16.86 -39.72 12.02
C LYS A 159 -16.28 -41.13 11.99
N LYS A 160 -15.23 -41.36 11.21
CA LYS A 160 -14.55 -42.66 11.10
C LYS A 160 -13.44 -42.84 12.13
N SER A 161 -13.26 -41.87 13.04
CA SER A 161 -12.29 -41.96 14.12
C SER A 161 -12.74 -42.93 15.21
N PRO A 162 -11.93 -43.95 15.57
CA PRO A 162 -12.23 -44.85 16.66
C PRO A 162 -11.88 -44.17 18.00
N SER A 163 -12.73 -43.25 18.47
CA SER A 163 -13.05 -42.98 19.89
C SER A 163 -13.73 -41.61 20.06
N GLY A 164 -14.99 -41.63 20.51
CA GLY A 164 -15.60 -40.60 21.36
C GLY A 164 -15.85 -39.19 20.80
N TYR A 165 -17.07 -38.94 20.31
CA TYR A 165 -18.00 -37.90 20.81
C TYR A 165 -19.13 -37.69 19.81
N LYS A 166 -20.23 -38.43 20.00
CA LYS A 166 -21.37 -38.49 19.08
C LYS A 166 -22.67 -38.31 19.87
N SER A 167 -23.01 -37.07 20.26
CA SER A 167 -24.40 -36.71 20.62
C SER A 167 -24.60 -35.21 20.80
N SER A 168 -24.67 -34.44 19.71
CA SER A 168 -25.46 -33.18 19.64
C SER A 168 -25.49 -32.65 18.20
N ILE A 169 -24.37 -32.83 17.47
CA ILE A 169 -24.21 -32.32 16.11
C ILE A 169 -24.97 -33.18 15.07
N GLU A 170 -25.22 -34.48 15.33
CA GLU A 170 -25.93 -35.36 14.39
C GLU A 170 -27.39 -34.97 14.13
N LYS A 171 -28.06 -34.36 15.11
CA LYS A 171 -29.42 -33.81 14.94
C LYS A 171 -29.41 -32.57 14.02
N LYS A 172 -28.47 -31.64 14.23
CA LYS A 172 -28.31 -30.44 13.37
C LYS A 172 -27.84 -30.77 11.95
N ILE A 173 -26.99 -31.79 11.79
CA ILE A 173 -26.51 -32.23 10.47
C ILE A 173 -27.62 -32.86 9.63
N THR A 174 -28.54 -33.62 10.26
CA THR A 174 -29.66 -34.27 9.55
C THR A 174 -30.67 -33.25 9.03
N GLU A 175 -30.82 -32.14 9.75
CA GLU A 175 -31.65 -30.99 9.36
C GLU A 175 -31.03 -30.21 8.19
N TYR A 176 -29.71 -29.95 8.23
CA TYR A 176 -28.98 -29.33 7.12
C TYR A 176 -28.93 -30.20 5.84
N ARG A 177 -28.92 -31.54 6.01
CA ARG A 177 -28.88 -32.54 4.93
C ARG A 177 -30.12 -32.49 4.02
N LYS A 178 -31.27 -32.03 4.55
CA LYS A 178 -32.50 -31.86 3.78
C LYS A 178 -32.51 -30.57 2.94
N LYS A 179 -31.64 -29.60 3.25
CA LYS A 179 -31.67 -28.26 2.64
C LYS A 179 -30.58 -28.03 1.58
N ASN A 180 -29.43 -28.72 1.67
CA ASN A 180 -28.32 -28.59 0.71
C ASN A 180 -27.70 -29.95 0.36
N GLN A 181 -27.84 -30.39 -0.89
CA GLN A 181 -27.18 -31.61 -1.38
C GLN A 181 -25.68 -31.36 -1.64
N PRO A 182 -24.77 -32.20 -1.11
CA PRO A 182 -23.36 -32.16 -1.48
C PRO A 182 -23.16 -32.47 -2.97
N CYS A 183 -22.24 -31.78 -3.63
CA CYS A 183 -21.85 -32.07 -5.00
C CYS A 183 -21.30 -33.52 -5.12
N GLN A 184 -21.76 -34.28 -6.12
CA GLN A 184 -21.34 -35.67 -6.45
C GLN A 184 -19.83 -35.77 -6.68
N GLY A 185 -19.14 -34.69 -7.09
CA GLY A 185 -17.67 -34.66 -7.11
C GLY A 185 -17.05 -34.81 -5.72
N THR A 186 -17.67 -34.21 -4.70
CA THR A 186 -17.29 -34.36 -3.29
C THR A 186 -17.66 -35.76 -2.78
N TYR A 187 -18.80 -36.33 -3.19
CA TYR A 187 -19.14 -37.72 -2.88
C TYR A 187 -18.18 -38.73 -3.52
N ARG A 188 -17.73 -38.48 -4.76
CA ARG A 188 -16.74 -39.30 -5.50
C ARG A 188 -15.34 -39.20 -4.86
N LEU A 189 -14.93 -38.00 -4.45
CA LEU A 189 -13.71 -37.80 -3.66
C LEU A 189 -13.81 -38.50 -2.30
N LEU A 190 -14.92 -38.35 -1.58
CA LEU A 190 -15.18 -39.06 -0.33
C LEU A 190 -15.17 -40.58 -0.49
N THR A 191 -15.69 -41.11 -1.60
CA THR A 191 -15.63 -42.56 -1.88
C THR A 191 -14.24 -43.01 -2.28
N SER A 192 -13.50 -42.23 -3.08
CA SER A 192 -12.10 -42.52 -3.42
C SER A 192 -11.19 -42.44 -2.21
N LEU A 193 -11.41 -41.47 -1.31
CA LEU A 193 -10.67 -41.30 -0.07
C LEU A 193 -11.05 -42.40 0.93
N ASP A 194 -12.33 -42.76 1.07
CA ASP A 194 -12.77 -43.92 1.86
C ASP A 194 -12.17 -45.23 1.34
N LYS A 195 -12.14 -45.43 0.02
CA LYS A 195 -11.58 -46.62 -0.62
C LYS A 195 -10.06 -46.66 -0.46
N ALA A 196 -9.37 -45.52 -0.58
CA ALA A 196 -7.94 -45.40 -0.33
C ALA A 196 -7.61 -45.67 1.15
N LEU A 197 -8.33 -45.05 2.09
CA LEU A 197 -8.14 -45.23 3.53
C LEU A 197 -8.41 -46.68 3.98
N LYS A 198 -9.43 -47.34 3.41
CA LYS A 198 -9.70 -48.76 3.65
C LYS A 198 -8.62 -49.68 3.07
N LYS A 199 -8.06 -49.32 1.91
CA LYS A 199 -7.03 -50.11 1.22
C LYS A 199 -5.64 -49.97 1.87
N LEU A 200 -5.38 -48.85 2.55
CA LEU A 200 -4.08 -48.54 3.14
C LEU A 200 -3.75 -49.32 4.44
N LYS A 201 -4.66 -50.13 5.00
CA LYS A 201 -4.46 -50.89 6.27
C LYS A 201 -3.68 -50.08 7.33
N LEU A 202 -4.05 -48.81 7.51
CA LEU A 202 -3.31 -47.86 8.33
C LEU A 202 -3.25 -48.33 9.79
N GLU A 203 -2.05 -48.38 10.36
CA GLU A 203 -1.82 -48.59 11.79
C GLU A 203 -2.46 -47.46 12.62
N ASP A 204 -2.77 -47.71 13.89
CA ASP A 204 -3.49 -46.75 14.73
C ASP A 204 -2.73 -45.42 14.93
N SER A 205 -1.39 -45.45 14.88
CA SER A 205 -0.52 -44.26 14.87
C SER A 205 -0.73 -43.39 13.61
N GLN A 206 -0.87 -44.02 12.45
CA GLN A 206 -1.10 -43.36 11.16
C GLN A 206 -2.53 -42.82 11.07
N ARG A 207 -3.51 -43.53 11.64
CA ARG A 207 -4.89 -43.05 11.78
C ARG A 207 -4.94 -41.79 12.65
N GLN A 208 -4.23 -41.77 13.76
CA GLN A 208 -4.17 -40.61 14.66
C GLN A 208 -3.53 -39.39 13.98
N SER A 209 -2.43 -39.58 13.23
CA SER A 209 -1.80 -38.53 12.40
C SER A 209 -2.75 -37.97 11.32
N LEU A 210 -3.54 -38.84 10.69
CA LEU A 210 -4.55 -38.47 9.70
C LEU A 210 -5.65 -37.60 10.32
N PHE A 211 -6.11 -37.95 11.54
CA PHE A 211 -7.12 -37.16 12.26
C PHE A 211 -6.57 -35.79 12.69
N ILE A 212 -5.33 -35.72 13.17
CA ILE A 212 -4.67 -34.45 13.52
C ILE A 212 -4.58 -33.51 12.30
N ASN A 213 -4.39 -34.07 11.10
CA ASN A 213 -4.24 -33.30 9.87
C ASN A 213 -5.50 -33.29 8.97
N CYS A 214 -6.68 -33.63 9.49
CA CYS A 214 -7.91 -33.73 8.70
C CYS A 214 -8.26 -32.45 7.92
N HIS A 215 -7.96 -31.27 8.48
CA HIS A 215 -8.11 -29.98 7.81
C HIS A 215 -7.21 -29.87 6.57
N LYS A 216 -5.97 -30.36 6.62
CA LYS A 216 -5.03 -30.36 5.47
C LYS A 216 -5.56 -31.25 4.35
N ILE A 217 -6.06 -32.44 4.69
CA ILE A 217 -6.63 -33.37 3.73
C ILE A 217 -7.87 -32.77 3.06
N SER A 218 -8.72 -32.13 3.85
CA SER A 218 -9.95 -31.48 3.38
C SER A 218 -9.64 -30.33 2.43
N PHE A 219 -8.68 -29.48 2.78
CA PHE A 219 -8.19 -28.42 1.90
C PHE A 219 -7.59 -29.00 0.62
N LEU A 220 -6.62 -29.91 0.71
CA LEU A 220 -5.95 -30.49 -0.46
C LEU A 220 -6.94 -31.19 -1.41
N THR A 221 -7.97 -31.84 -0.87
CA THR A 221 -9.05 -32.47 -1.65
C THR A 221 -9.77 -31.47 -2.54
N VAL A 222 -10.08 -30.29 -2.01
CA VAL A 222 -10.73 -29.22 -2.78
C VAL A 222 -9.72 -28.49 -3.67
N TYR A 223 -8.53 -28.22 -3.16
CA TYR A 223 -7.45 -27.56 -3.89
C TYR A 223 -7.11 -28.33 -5.17
N PHE A 224 -6.81 -29.63 -5.11
CA PHE A 224 -6.46 -30.40 -6.31
C PHE A 224 -7.61 -30.53 -7.31
N LYS A 225 -8.86 -30.44 -6.85
CA LYS A 225 -10.01 -30.45 -7.75
C LYS A 225 -10.14 -29.16 -8.56
N TYR A 226 -9.75 -28.03 -7.97
CA TYR A 226 -9.84 -26.70 -8.56
C TYR A 226 -8.46 -26.04 -8.68
N GLU A 227 -7.43 -26.86 -8.90
CA GLU A 227 -6.03 -26.45 -8.70
C GLU A 227 -5.66 -25.27 -9.59
N HIS A 228 -5.99 -25.37 -10.87
CA HIS A 228 -5.68 -24.33 -11.84
C HIS A 228 -6.20 -22.97 -11.36
N ASP A 229 -7.48 -22.90 -11.00
CA ASP A 229 -8.12 -21.63 -10.68
C ASP A 229 -7.71 -21.10 -9.31
N LEU A 230 -7.65 -21.96 -8.30
CA LEU A 230 -7.22 -21.60 -6.95
C LEU A 230 -5.75 -21.20 -6.90
N ALA A 231 -4.87 -21.89 -7.65
CA ALA A 231 -3.46 -21.55 -7.72
C ALA A 231 -3.25 -20.16 -8.34
N HIS A 232 -3.97 -19.83 -9.41
CA HIS A 232 -3.91 -18.49 -10.02
C HIS A 232 -4.46 -17.43 -9.07
N TYR A 233 -5.62 -17.67 -8.45
CA TYR A 233 -6.23 -16.76 -7.49
C TYR A 233 -5.34 -16.46 -6.29
N PHE A 234 -4.82 -17.49 -5.59
CA PHE A 234 -3.95 -17.30 -4.43
C PHE A 234 -2.61 -16.63 -4.82
N ARG A 235 -2.10 -16.92 -6.01
CA ARG A 235 -0.88 -16.26 -6.53
C ARG A 235 -1.12 -14.77 -6.78
N LEU A 236 -2.31 -14.37 -7.24
CA LEU A 236 -2.65 -12.95 -7.42
C LEU A 236 -2.69 -12.22 -6.08
N ILE A 237 -3.35 -12.78 -5.06
CA ILE A 237 -3.35 -12.20 -3.70
C ILE A 237 -1.93 -12.02 -3.18
N TYR A 238 -1.10 -13.07 -3.27
CA TYR A 238 0.31 -13.00 -2.86
C TYR A 238 1.07 -11.91 -3.63
N ARG A 239 0.88 -11.83 -4.95
CA ARG A 239 1.56 -10.84 -5.82
C ARG A 239 1.16 -9.41 -5.46
N THR A 240 -0.12 -9.17 -5.17
CA THR A 240 -0.61 -7.84 -4.77
C THR A 240 0.05 -7.40 -3.47
N ILE A 241 0.10 -8.29 -2.48
CA ILE A 241 0.70 -7.97 -1.18
C ILE A 241 2.21 -7.79 -1.30
N TYR A 242 2.87 -8.64 -2.09
CA TYR A 242 4.29 -8.49 -2.40
C TYR A 242 4.60 -7.16 -3.11
N TYR A 243 3.75 -6.77 -4.07
CA TYR A 243 3.88 -5.48 -4.76
C TYR A 243 3.84 -4.33 -3.75
N ILE A 244 2.84 -4.27 -2.88
CA ILE A 244 2.72 -3.24 -1.83
C ILE A 244 3.93 -3.25 -0.88
N ASP A 245 4.31 -4.44 -0.42
CA ASP A 245 5.42 -4.62 0.52
C ASP A 245 6.74 -4.08 -0.04
N SER A 246 6.97 -4.27 -1.34
CA SER A 246 8.18 -3.85 -2.04
C SER A 246 8.32 -2.34 -2.26
N LYS A 247 7.25 -1.55 -2.08
CA LYS A 247 7.28 -0.10 -2.34
C LYS A 247 7.89 0.68 -1.19
N GLU A 248 8.66 1.72 -1.49
CA GLU A 248 9.25 2.62 -0.49
C GLU A 248 8.24 3.67 -0.02
N ILE A 249 7.16 3.22 0.61
CA ILE A 249 6.12 4.06 1.22
C ILE A 249 5.96 3.74 2.71
N ASN A 250 5.29 4.62 3.45
CA ASN A 250 5.02 4.43 4.88
C ASN A 250 4.26 3.11 5.10
N TYR A 251 4.66 2.36 6.14
CA TYR A 251 4.01 1.13 6.56
C TYR A 251 2.52 1.31 6.87
N GLU A 252 2.12 2.45 7.45
CA GLU A 252 0.70 2.75 7.73
C GLU A 252 -0.13 2.72 6.44
N ILE A 253 0.37 3.33 5.36
CA ILE A 253 -0.28 3.31 4.04
C ILE A 253 -0.31 1.89 3.48
N LYS A 254 0.77 1.12 3.63
CA LYS A 254 0.80 -0.30 3.18
C LYS A 254 -0.24 -1.13 3.91
N LEU A 255 -0.34 -0.94 5.23
CA LEU A 255 -1.29 -1.62 6.10
C LEU A 255 -2.71 -1.25 5.71
N GLU A 256 -3.00 0.03 5.44
CA GLU A 256 -4.29 0.50 4.97
C GLU A 256 -4.68 -0.16 3.64
N LEU A 257 -3.78 -0.19 2.65
CA LEU A 257 -4.03 -0.85 1.36
C LEU A 257 -4.28 -2.36 1.52
N ILE A 258 -3.53 -3.04 2.37
CA ILE A 258 -3.74 -4.47 2.63
C ILE A 258 -5.03 -4.71 3.43
N SER A 259 -5.42 -3.77 4.29
CA SER A 259 -6.70 -3.79 4.98
C SER A 259 -7.88 -3.65 4.00
N LEU A 260 -7.74 -2.79 2.99
CA LEU A 260 -8.71 -2.69 1.89
C LEU A 260 -8.76 -3.98 1.07
N LEU A 261 -7.62 -4.62 0.80
CA LEU A 261 -7.58 -5.90 0.10
C LEU A 261 -8.35 -6.98 0.86
N ARG A 262 -8.06 -7.21 2.14
CA ARG A 262 -8.79 -8.23 2.93
C ARG A 262 -10.28 -7.91 3.10
N ALA A 263 -10.67 -6.63 3.17
CA ALA A 263 -12.07 -6.21 3.20
C ALA A 263 -12.80 -6.47 1.87
N SER A 264 -12.07 -6.59 0.76
CA SER A 264 -12.64 -6.93 -0.55
C SER A 264 -12.89 -8.43 -0.76
N LEU A 265 -12.37 -9.28 0.13
CA LEU A 265 -12.51 -10.74 0.06
C LEU A 265 -13.72 -11.21 0.89
N SER A 266 -14.48 -12.17 0.39
CA SER A 266 -15.55 -12.79 1.18
C SER A 266 -15.01 -13.68 2.29
N ALA A 267 -15.83 -13.97 3.31
CA ALA A 267 -15.44 -14.88 4.40
C ALA A 267 -14.98 -16.26 3.87
N SER A 268 -15.66 -16.81 2.85
CA SER A 268 -15.30 -18.10 2.26
C SER A 268 -13.94 -18.06 1.54
N GLU A 269 -13.62 -16.94 0.89
CA GLU A 269 -12.30 -16.70 0.30
C GLU A 269 -11.20 -16.61 1.36
N LEU A 270 -11.45 -15.87 2.46
CA LEU A 270 -10.51 -15.76 3.58
C LEU A 270 -10.25 -17.12 4.24
N ILE A 271 -11.27 -17.94 4.45
CA ILE A 271 -11.13 -19.30 5.00
C ILE A 271 -10.27 -20.18 4.08
N LEU A 272 -10.58 -20.20 2.77
CA LEU A 272 -9.81 -20.98 1.80
C LEU A 272 -8.36 -20.52 1.72
N PHE A 273 -8.14 -19.21 1.75
CA PHE A 273 -6.80 -18.64 1.74
C PHE A 273 -6.04 -18.95 3.03
N PHE A 274 -6.70 -18.91 4.20
CA PHE A 274 -6.11 -19.31 5.48
C PHE A 274 -5.52 -20.73 5.41
N TYR A 275 -6.29 -21.71 4.89
CA TYR A 275 -5.78 -23.07 4.73
C TYR A 275 -4.71 -23.21 3.65
N ASN A 276 -4.75 -22.38 2.60
CA ASN A 276 -3.67 -22.29 1.63
C ASN A 276 -2.36 -21.80 2.25
N VAL A 277 -2.40 -20.82 3.17
CA VAL A 277 -1.21 -20.31 3.88
C VAL A 277 -0.51 -21.41 4.69
N LEU A 278 -1.29 -22.34 5.25
CA LEU A 278 -0.78 -23.50 5.99
C LEU A 278 -0.20 -24.60 5.08
N SER A 279 -0.37 -24.49 3.76
CA SER A 279 0.18 -25.43 2.79
C SER A 279 1.65 -25.13 2.47
N PRO A 280 2.45 -26.11 1.99
CA PRO A 280 3.86 -25.90 1.66
C PRO A 280 4.11 -24.74 0.69
N SER A 281 3.23 -24.52 -0.29
CA SER A 281 3.34 -23.44 -1.28
C SER A 281 2.94 -22.07 -0.71
N GLY A 282 2.11 -22.06 0.34
CA GLY A 282 1.60 -20.86 1.00
C GLY A 282 2.44 -20.37 2.19
N LEU A 283 3.37 -21.17 2.74
CA LEU A 283 4.17 -20.82 3.91
C LEU A 283 4.90 -19.47 3.80
N LYS A 284 5.35 -19.10 2.59
CA LYS A 284 5.97 -17.80 2.30
C LYS A 284 5.06 -16.60 2.60
N PHE A 285 3.75 -16.83 2.72
CA PHE A 285 2.76 -15.81 3.05
C PHE A 285 2.66 -15.55 4.55
N VAL A 286 3.05 -16.49 5.42
CA VAL A 286 2.91 -16.36 6.88
C VAL A 286 3.51 -15.03 7.37
N LYS A 287 4.69 -14.66 6.87
CA LYS A 287 5.34 -13.38 7.19
C LYS A 287 4.49 -12.16 6.82
N PHE A 288 3.72 -12.22 5.73
CA PHE A 288 2.84 -11.14 5.30
C PHE A 288 1.54 -11.13 6.08
N ALA A 289 1.00 -12.32 6.39
CA ALA A 289 -0.15 -12.45 7.27
C ALA A 289 0.11 -11.78 8.60
N GLU A 290 1.25 -12.10 9.22
CA GLU A 290 1.72 -11.53 10.48
C GLU A 290 2.01 -10.03 10.37
N LYS A 291 2.75 -9.61 9.33
CA LYS A 291 3.16 -8.20 9.15
C LYS A 291 1.98 -7.25 8.94
N TYR A 292 0.88 -7.72 8.36
CA TYR A 292 -0.23 -6.88 7.93
C TYR A 292 -1.59 -7.28 8.53
N ALA A 293 -1.59 -8.12 9.56
CA ALA A 293 -2.81 -8.65 10.19
C ALA A 293 -3.85 -9.13 9.16
N PHE A 294 -3.41 -9.91 8.18
CA PHE A 294 -4.23 -10.19 7.00
C PHE A 294 -5.57 -10.87 7.32
N PHE A 295 -5.64 -11.64 8.42
CA PHE A 295 -6.82 -12.38 8.85
C PHE A 295 -7.58 -11.71 10.01
N ASP A 296 -7.33 -10.44 10.32
CA ASP A 296 -8.02 -9.76 11.44
C ASP A 296 -9.52 -9.50 11.17
N ASN A 297 -9.99 -9.62 9.93
CA ASN A 297 -11.42 -9.66 9.59
C ASN A 297 -12.02 -11.09 9.55
N LEU A 298 -11.23 -12.13 9.85
CA LEU A 298 -11.70 -13.51 9.83
C LEU A 298 -12.25 -13.89 11.20
N ASP A 299 -13.53 -14.25 11.27
CA ASP A 299 -14.11 -14.83 12.47
C ASP A 299 -13.50 -16.23 12.71
N PRO A 300 -12.88 -16.49 13.88
CA PRO A 300 -12.35 -17.80 14.19
C PRO A 300 -13.40 -18.91 14.12
N ASP A 301 -14.67 -18.62 14.40
CA ASP A 301 -15.75 -19.61 14.37
C ASP A 301 -16.13 -20.04 12.95
N ASP A 302 -15.75 -19.26 11.94
CA ASP A 302 -15.93 -19.63 10.53
C ASP A 302 -14.91 -20.66 10.05
N LEU A 303 -13.78 -20.83 10.76
CA LEU A 303 -12.80 -21.86 10.45
C LEU A 303 -13.40 -23.27 10.63
N MET A 304 -12.74 -24.29 10.11
CA MET A 304 -13.20 -25.68 10.31
C MET A 304 -13.18 -26.11 11.79
N ALA A 305 -12.36 -25.42 12.60
CA ALA A 305 -12.34 -25.45 14.05
C ALA A 305 -11.75 -24.12 14.52
N SER A 306 -12.35 -23.50 15.53
CA SER A 306 -11.92 -22.17 16.02
C SER A 306 -10.48 -22.17 16.55
N ASP A 307 -10.04 -23.28 17.13
CA ASP A 307 -8.66 -23.48 17.55
C ASP A 307 -7.64 -23.43 16.40
N HIS A 308 -8.07 -23.58 15.14
CA HIS A 308 -7.16 -23.43 14.00
C HIS A 308 -6.57 -22.02 13.92
N LYS A 309 -7.20 -20.99 14.52
CA LYS A 309 -6.58 -19.66 14.68
C LYS A 309 -5.16 -19.75 15.24
N LYS A 310 -4.88 -20.68 16.16
CA LYS A 310 -3.58 -20.89 16.81
C LYS A 310 -2.49 -21.45 15.87
N LEU A 311 -2.84 -21.85 14.65
CA LEU A 311 -1.89 -22.34 13.65
C LEU A 311 -1.09 -21.21 12.99
N LEU A 312 -1.51 -19.96 13.17
CA LEU A 312 -0.77 -18.76 12.76
C LEU A 312 -0.47 -17.88 13.97
N PRO A 313 0.53 -16.99 13.88
CA PRO A 313 0.82 -16.00 14.93
C PRO A 313 -0.39 -15.11 15.22
N GLU A 314 -0.53 -14.65 16.47
CA GLU A 314 -1.66 -13.80 16.89
C GLU A 314 -1.71 -12.48 16.12
N GLU A 315 -0.56 -11.94 15.72
CA GLU A 315 -0.43 -10.71 14.93
C GLU A 315 -1.08 -10.84 13.55
N ALA A 316 -1.24 -12.06 13.02
CA ALA A 316 -1.97 -12.27 11.78
C ALA A 316 -3.47 -11.96 11.91
N PHE A 317 -3.98 -11.88 13.14
CA PHE A 317 -5.39 -11.67 13.49
C PHE A 317 -5.61 -10.45 14.38
N SER A 318 -4.63 -9.55 14.52
CA SER A 318 -4.85 -8.27 15.19
C SER A 318 -3.99 -7.18 14.60
N THR A 319 -4.66 -6.16 14.05
CA THR A 319 -3.97 -4.98 13.47
C THR A 319 -3.18 -4.24 14.55
N ASP A 320 -3.70 -4.13 15.77
CA ASP A 320 -3.03 -3.50 16.90
C ASP A 320 -1.74 -4.25 17.29
N LEU A 321 -1.78 -5.58 17.34
CA LEU A 321 -0.60 -6.39 17.64
C LEU A 321 0.46 -6.28 16.53
N ALA A 322 0.05 -6.32 15.26
CA ALA A 322 0.96 -6.16 14.13
C ALA A 322 1.63 -4.76 14.15
N MET A 323 0.87 -3.71 14.42
CA MET A 323 1.38 -2.34 14.54
C MET A 323 2.34 -2.20 15.71
N LYS A 324 2.00 -2.76 16.87
CA LYS A 324 2.86 -2.77 18.06
C LYS A 324 4.20 -3.44 17.74
N LYS A 325 4.17 -4.63 17.14
CA LYS A 325 5.38 -5.36 16.73
C LYS A 325 6.24 -4.56 15.75
N PHE A 326 5.62 -3.91 14.77
CA PHE A 326 6.33 -3.05 13.82
C PHE A 326 7.04 -1.88 14.51
N ASN A 327 6.36 -1.19 15.42
CA ASN A 327 6.91 -0.06 16.17
C ASN A 327 8.06 -0.48 17.08
N GLU A 328 7.94 -1.62 17.76
CA GLU A 328 9.01 -2.21 18.57
C GLU A 328 10.25 -2.53 17.72
N LEU A 329 10.07 -3.20 16.57
CA LEU A 329 11.16 -3.53 15.64
C LEU A 329 11.86 -2.28 15.09
N ASN A 330 11.11 -1.22 14.75
CA ASN A 330 11.70 0.04 14.29
C ASN A 330 12.45 0.78 15.40
N SER A 331 11.93 0.77 16.62
CA SER A 331 12.62 1.34 17.78
C SER A 331 13.96 0.65 18.01
N ILE A 332 13.99 -0.68 17.95
CA ILE A 332 15.22 -1.48 18.06
C ILE A 332 16.19 -1.17 16.91
N LYS A 333 15.70 -1.12 15.67
CA LYS A 333 16.50 -0.81 14.49
C LYS A 333 17.16 0.58 14.60
N ASN A 334 16.42 1.58 15.06
CA ASN A 334 16.93 2.93 15.26
C ASN A 334 17.99 2.98 16.36
N LYS A 335 17.78 2.26 17.48
CA LYS A 335 18.80 2.12 18.53
C LYS A 335 20.10 1.51 17.98
N ILE A 336 20.01 0.42 17.23
CA ILE A 336 21.19 -0.24 16.62
C ILE A 336 21.93 0.68 15.64
N LEU A 337 21.20 1.46 14.83
CA LEU A 337 21.79 2.42 13.90
C LEU A 337 22.56 3.53 14.62
N ASN A 338 22.00 4.06 15.71
CA ASN A 338 22.65 5.08 16.53
C ASN A 338 23.93 4.52 17.18
N TYR A 339 23.88 3.31 17.76
CA TYR A 339 25.06 2.66 18.35
C TYR A 339 26.19 2.41 17.33
N ARG A 340 25.88 2.09 16.07
CA ARG A 340 26.92 1.97 15.02
C ARG A 340 27.53 3.31 14.64
N HIS A 341 26.75 4.37 14.67
CA HIS A 341 27.23 5.71 14.35
C HIS A 341 28.17 6.24 15.45
N ASP A 342 27.96 5.85 16.70
CA ASP A 342 28.78 6.24 17.86
C ASP A 342 30.09 5.44 17.99
N MET A 343 30.21 4.26 17.35
CA MET A 343 31.41 3.40 17.36
C MET A 343 32.28 3.56 16.09
N GLY A 344 31.84 4.37 15.13
CA GLY A 344 32.47 4.57 13.82
C GLY A 344 33.01 5.98 13.56
N GLY A 345 33.04 6.83 14.59
CA GLY A 345 33.77 8.12 14.60
C GLY A 345 34.80 8.09 15.71
#